data_AF-A0A165BXJ3-F1
#
_entry.id   AF-A0A165BXJ3-F1
#
_cell.length_a   1.000
_cell.length_b   1.000
_cell.length_c   1.000
_cell.angle_alpha   90.00
_cell.angle_beta   90.00
_cell.angle_gamma   90.00
#
_symmetry.space_group_name_H-M   'P 1'
#
loop_
_entity.id
_entity.type
_entity.pdbx_description
1 polymer ?
#
loop_
_entity_poly.entity_id
_entity_poly.type
_entity_poly.pdbx_seq_one_letter_code
_entity_poly.pdbx_strand_id
1 'polypeptide(L)'
;MTSVGACTDNGSKLDMAILMPCQAFALCSGERSFVSCRTYVAIPERPRCISNGIACIEFACRSHWMTVVRDRFTGALILETAYGCSLKSREDNALRKMLEVTEETSATAGVLAATLVDLFPALVHIPTWMPGAGFKRRALQLRKQLRQVIDDPFQKVKRELAVGTAQKSFVSSLLRDPDRSHWPEDYEEEIKGTAAVLYGAGLDTSAIVLSSFLLAMVLHPEVYRQAQEEIDGVVENQRLPEPQDRSSLPFLECVLKEVYRYERRTA
;
A
#
# COMPACT_ATOMS: atom_id res chain seq x y z
N MET A 1 62.23 0.01 -19.16
CA MET A 1 62.74 0.84 -18.04
C MET A 1 61.55 1.58 -17.45
N THR A 2 60.93 1.01 -16.41
CA THR A 2 60.94 1.55 -15.02
C THR A 2 60.28 2.94 -14.96
N SER A 3 59.12 3.16 -14.33
CA SER A 3 58.81 3.03 -12.88
C SER A 3 57.31 3.38 -12.72
N VAL A 4 56.48 2.68 -11.93
CA VAL A 4 56.36 2.54 -10.45
C VAL A 4 55.81 3.79 -9.73
N GLY A 5 54.69 3.57 -9.02
CA GLY A 5 54.08 4.38 -7.96
C GLY A 5 52.56 4.05 -7.85
N ALA A 6 52.06 3.02 -7.15
CA ALA A 6 52.00 2.77 -5.68
C ALA A 6 51.38 3.95 -4.92
N CYS A 7 50.43 3.88 -3.97
CA CYS A 7 49.56 2.88 -3.31
C CYS A 7 48.40 3.72 -2.68
N THR A 8 47.18 3.22 -2.45
CA THR A 8 46.69 2.60 -1.20
C THR A 8 45.17 2.41 -1.35
N ASP A 9 44.62 1.19 -1.19
CA ASP A 9 44.03 0.62 0.04
C ASP A 9 42.65 1.26 0.36
N ASN A 10 41.55 0.57 0.67
CA ASN A 10 41.31 -0.76 1.23
C ASN A 10 39.78 -1.04 1.18
N GLY A 11 39.32 -2.28 1.27
CA GLY A 11 37.89 -2.57 1.55
C GLY A 11 37.27 -3.78 0.86
N SER A 12 37.57 -4.96 1.37
CA SER A 12 37.02 -6.27 1.03
C SER A 12 35.48 -6.33 1.09
N LYS A 13 34.86 -6.70 -0.04
CA LYS A 13 33.47 -7.17 -0.11
C LYS A 13 33.40 -8.62 0.36
N LEU A 14 32.56 -8.88 1.35
CA LEU A 14 32.10 -10.22 1.73
C LEU A 14 31.04 -10.68 0.72
N ASP A 15 31.38 -11.72 -0.02
CA ASP A 15 30.45 -12.51 -0.83
C ASP A 15 29.45 -13.22 0.07
N MET A 16 28.15 -13.02 -0.18
CA MET A 16 27.09 -13.86 0.40
C MET A 16 26.17 -14.35 -0.72
N ALA A 17 26.51 -15.52 -1.27
CA ALA A 17 25.65 -16.28 -2.16
C ALA A 17 24.42 -16.79 -1.38
N ILE A 18 23.22 -16.44 -1.85
CA ILE A 18 21.96 -17.00 -1.33
C ILE A 18 21.36 -17.90 -2.42
N LEU A 19 21.46 -19.20 -2.18
CA LEU A 19 20.83 -20.28 -2.95
C LEU A 19 19.30 -20.21 -2.83
N MET A 20 18.60 -20.11 -3.96
CA MET A 20 17.15 -20.31 -4.09
C MET A 20 16.81 -21.82 -4.18
N PRO A 21 15.80 -22.34 -3.47
CA PRO A 21 15.17 -23.61 -3.83
C PRO A 21 13.81 -23.43 -4.54
N CYS A 22 13.72 -24.06 -5.73
CA CYS A 22 12.58 -24.15 -6.66
C CYS A 22 11.32 -24.88 -6.16
N GLN A 23 11.05 -24.98 -4.85
CA GLN A 23 10.01 -25.91 -4.37
C GLN A 23 8.55 -25.43 -4.56
N ALA A 24 8.30 -24.14 -4.83
CA ALA A 24 6.92 -23.64 -4.96
C ALA A 24 6.29 -23.85 -6.35
N PHE A 25 7.08 -24.14 -7.39
CA PHE A 25 6.59 -24.21 -8.77
C PHE A 25 5.93 -25.56 -9.13
N ALA A 26 6.16 -26.62 -8.34
CA ALA A 26 5.75 -27.98 -8.67
C ALA A 26 4.36 -28.40 -8.15
N LEU A 27 3.67 -27.57 -7.35
CA LEU A 27 2.44 -27.96 -6.66
C LEU A 27 1.13 -27.52 -7.35
N CYS A 28 1.18 -26.68 -8.39
CA CYS A 28 -0.02 -26.14 -9.04
C CYS A 28 -0.46 -26.82 -10.34
N SER A 29 0.35 -27.69 -10.95
CA SER A 29 0.00 -28.36 -12.21
C SER A 29 -0.13 -29.88 -12.01
N GLY A 30 -1.34 -30.31 -11.66
CA GLY A 30 -1.73 -31.72 -11.57
C GLY A 30 -1.87 -32.40 -12.94
N GLU A 31 -0.89 -32.27 -13.84
CA GLU A 31 -0.89 -32.96 -15.15
C GLU A 31 0.46 -33.65 -15.43
N ARG A 32 0.40 -34.99 -15.54
CA ARG A 32 1.49 -35.86 -15.99
C ARG A 32 1.64 -35.75 -17.51
N SER A 33 2.28 -34.68 -17.96
CA SER A 33 2.75 -34.56 -19.35
C SER A 33 4.17 -34.04 -19.31
N PHE A 34 5.11 -34.97 -19.47
CA PHE A 34 6.55 -34.74 -19.45
C PHE A 34 6.97 -33.97 -20.71
N VAL A 35 6.73 -32.65 -20.74
CA VAL A 35 7.35 -31.76 -21.72
C VAL A 35 8.57 -31.15 -21.04
N SER A 36 9.74 -31.59 -21.50
CA SER A 36 11.06 -31.13 -21.06
C SER A 36 11.17 -29.61 -21.17
N CYS A 37 10.89 -28.89 -20.08
CA CYS A 37 11.12 -27.46 -19.96
C CYS A 37 12.62 -27.22 -19.75
N ARG A 38 13.37 -27.26 -20.85
CA ARG A 38 14.81 -26.96 -20.92
C ARG A 38 15.01 -25.57 -21.53
N THR A 39 14.40 -24.56 -20.92
CA THR A 39 14.78 -23.17 -21.18
C THR A 39 14.72 -22.39 -19.87
N TYR A 40 15.82 -22.44 -19.13
CA TYR A 40 16.10 -21.52 -18.05
C TYR A 40 16.19 -20.11 -18.63
N VAL A 41 15.22 -19.24 -18.34
CA VAL A 41 15.45 -17.79 -18.38
C VAL A 41 15.72 -17.38 -16.93
N ALA A 42 16.97 -17.59 -16.51
CA ALA A 42 17.49 -16.90 -15.35
C ALA A 42 17.55 -15.41 -15.68
N ILE A 43 16.90 -14.56 -14.89
CA ILE A 43 17.06 -13.11 -14.96
C ILE A 43 18.55 -12.83 -14.66
N PRO A 44 19.37 -12.42 -15.65
CA PRO A 44 20.79 -12.28 -15.42
C PRO A 44 21.05 -10.94 -14.73
N GLU A 45 21.66 -10.96 -13.55
CA GLU A 45 22.37 -9.80 -13.03
C GLU A 45 23.55 -9.49 -13.96
N ARG A 46 23.48 -8.38 -14.72
CA ARG A 46 24.68 -7.68 -15.17
C ARG A 46 24.47 -6.16 -15.25
N PRO A 47 25.47 -5.38 -14.81
CA PRO A 47 25.48 -3.93 -14.96
C PRO A 47 26.03 -3.55 -16.33
N ARG A 48 25.30 -2.74 -17.10
CA ARG A 48 25.86 -1.93 -18.19
C ARG A 48 24.92 -0.80 -18.62
N CYS A 49 25.26 0.39 -18.14
CA CYS A 49 25.04 1.71 -18.73
C CYS A 49 23.66 2.02 -19.36
N ILE A 50 22.73 2.51 -18.53
CA ILE A 50 21.57 3.30 -18.97
C ILE A 50 21.89 4.78 -18.70
N SER A 51 22.82 5.38 -19.46
CA SER A 51 23.29 6.75 -19.17
C SER A 51 22.29 7.85 -19.52
N ASN A 52 21.22 7.56 -20.27
CA ASN A 52 20.26 8.58 -20.71
C ASN A 52 18.81 8.36 -20.22
N GLY A 53 18.50 7.20 -19.64
CA GLY A 53 17.17 6.90 -19.07
C GLY A 53 17.09 7.08 -17.56
N ILE A 54 18.21 6.85 -16.85
CA ILE A 54 18.26 7.01 -15.39
C ILE A 54 18.11 8.47 -14.99
N ALA A 55 18.56 9.44 -15.80
CA ALA A 55 18.37 10.86 -15.47
C ALA A 55 16.90 11.31 -15.48
N CYS A 56 16.06 10.77 -16.37
CA CYS A 56 14.61 11.02 -16.35
C CYS A 56 13.92 10.28 -15.20
N ILE A 57 14.40 9.09 -14.87
CA ILE A 57 13.89 8.33 -13.72
C ILE A 57 14.32 9.03 -12.42
N GLU A 58 15.57 9.46 -12.24
CA GLU A 58 16.06 10.20 -11.06
C GLU A 58 15.35 11.56 -10.88
N PHE A 59 15.02 12.28 -11.95
CA PHE A 59 14.29 13.56 -11.83
C PHE A 59 12.78 13.37 -11.55
N ALA A 60 12.19 12.25 -11.98
CA ALA A 60 10.83 11.84 -11.60
C ALA A 60 10.78 11.09 -10.25
N CYS A 61 11.93 10.62 -9.77
CA CYS A 61 12.11 9.75 -8.59
C CYS A 61 12.52 10.58 -7.37
N ARG A 62 11.55 11.31 -6.83
CA ARG A 62 11.27 11.34 -5.39
C ARG A 62 9.98 12.13 -5.21
N SER A 63 8.94 11.47 -4.70
CA SER A 63 7.67 12.02 -4.16
C SER A 63 6.47 12.24 -5.09
N HIS A 64 6.53 12.81 -6.31
CA HIS A 64 5.28 13.27 -6.94
C HIS A 64 4.29 12.17 -7.36
N TRP A 65 4.74 11.16 -8.12
CA TRP A 65 3.81 10.16 -8.68
C TRP A 65 3.27 9.18 -7.62
N MET A 66 4.09 8.75 -6.65
CA MET A 66 3.63 7.94 -5.52
C MET A 66 2.60 8.68 -4.68
N THR A 67 2.80 9.98 -4.44
CA THR A 67 1.83 10.83 -3.74
C THR A 67 0.53 10.92 -4.53
N VAL A 68 0.59 10.98 -5.87
CA VAL A 68 -0.62 10.96 -6.71
C VAL A 68 -1.35 9.61 -6.60
N VAL A 69 -0.66 8.48 -6.69
CA VAL A 69 -1.28 7.13 -6.54
C VAL A 69 -1.89 6.97 -5.14
N ARG A 70 -1.19 7.41 -4.09
CA ARG A 70 -1.67 7.36 -2.71
C ARG A 70 -2.87 8.27 -2.50
N ASP A 71 -2.71 9.56 -2.72
CA ASP A 71 -3.70 10.57 -2.32
C ASP A 71 -4.93 10.57 -3.24
N ARG A 72 -4.74 10.31 -4.54
CA ARG A 72 -5.82 10.44 -5.54
C ARG A 72 -6.50 9.14 -5.86
N PHE A 73 -5.75 8.07 -6.07
CA PHE A 73 -6.36 6.81 -6.43
C PHE A 73 -6.81 6.08 -5.17
N THR A 74 -5.86 5.75 -4.30
CA THR A 74 -6.14 4.92 -3.13
C THR A 74 -6.97 5.69 -2.09
N GLY A 75 -6.61 6.94 -1.78
CA GLY A 75 -7.37 7.79 -0.87
C GLY A 75 -8.82 7.98 -1.31
N ALA A 76 -9.07 8.21 -2.60
CA ALA A 76 -10.42 8.30 -3.14
C ALA A 76 -11.19 6.99 -3.02
N LEU A 77 -10.58 5.90 -3.46
CA LEU A 77 -11.20 4.57 -3.48
C LEU A 77 -11.61 4.13 -2.07
N ILE A 78 -10.71 4.27 -1.10
CA ILE A 78 -10.99 3.86 0.27
C ILE A 78 -11.98 4.82 0.94
N LEU A 79 -11.91 6.13 0.68
CA LEU A 79 -12.90 7.09 1.20
C LEU A 79 -14.30 6.81 0.64
N GLU A 80 -14.41 6.50 -0.65
CA GLU A 80 -15.68 6.16 -1.29
C GLU A 80 -16.23 4.83 -0.80
N THR A 81 -15.40 3.80 -0.67
CA THR A 81 -15.85 2.49 -0.15
C THR A 81 -16.21 2.55 1.33
N ALA A 82 -15.43 3.26 2.16
CA ALA A 82 -15.67 3.37 3.59
C ALA A 82 -16.88 4.27 3.91
N TYR A 83 -16.95 5.46 3.32
CA TYR A 83 -17.92 6.49 3.68
C TYR A 83 -18.91 6.83 2.57
N GLY A 84 -18.72 6.40 1.33
CA GLY A 84 -19.60 6.77 0.20
C GLY A 84 -19.38 8.21 -0.25
N CYS A 85 -18.22 8.77 0.05
CA CYS A 85 -17.84 10.13 -0.33
C CYS A 85 -17.03 10.10 -1.62
N SER A 86 -17.68 10.35 -2.76
CA SER A 86 -16.98 10.55 -4.03
C SER A 86 -16.26 11.92 -4.03
N LEU A 87 -14.95 11.91 -4.30
CA LEU A 87 -14.14 13.13 -4.41
C LEU A 87 -14.42 13.82 -5.75
N LYS A 88 -15.13 14.95 -5.70
CA LYS A 88 -15.49 15.71 -6.92
C LYS A 88 -14.43 16.72 -7.35
N SER A 89 -13.55 17.15 -6.44
CA SER A 89 -12.60 18.23 -6.70
C SER A 89 -11.16 17.86 -6.34
N ARG A 90 -10.23 18.42 -7.12
CA ARG A 90 -8.79 18.31 -6.92
C ARG A 90 -8.34 18.89 -5.56
N GLU A 91 -9.15 19.73 -4.91
CA GLU A 91 -8.77 20.50 -3.72
C GLU A 91 -9.72 20.29 -2.53
N ASP A 92 -10.12 19.05 -2.25
CA ASP A 92 -10.90 18.78 -1.04
C ASP A 92 -10.03 18.95 0.22
N ASN A 93 -10.25 20.07 0.92
CA ASN A 93 -9.56 20.39 2.17
C ASN A 93 -9.74 19.29 3.23
N ALA A 94 -10.88 18.61 3.22
CA ALA A 94 -11.17 17.50 4.14
C ALA A 94 -10.29 16.27 3.86
N LEU A 95 -10.12 15.90 2.59
CA LEU A 95 -9.25 14.78 2.21
C LEU A 95 -7.81 15.08 2.58
N ARG A 96 -7.31 16.28 2.27
CA ARG A 96 -5.93 16.65 2.59
C ARG A 96 -5.66 16.59 4.08
N LYS A 97 -6.58 17.11 4.91
CA LYS A 97 -6.48 17.02 6.37
C LYS A 97 -6.47 15.57 6.84
N MET A 98 -7.29 14.71 6.23
CA MET A 98 -7.32 13.27 6.57
C MET A 98 -6.01 12.57 6.20
N LEU A 99 -5.45 12.87 5.02
CA LEU A 99 -4.14 12.35 4.57
C LEU A 99 -3.01 12.82 5.49
N GLU A 100 -2.93 14.12 5.79
CA GLU A 100 -1.93 14.71 6.69
C GLU A 100 -1.97 14.06 8.08
N VAL A 101 -3.17 13.93 8.67
CA VAL A 101 -3.33 13.32 10.00
C VAL A 101 -3.00 11.82 9.97
N THR A 102 -3.33 11.12 8.88
CA THR A 102 -3.00 9.70 8.73
C THR A 102 -1.48 9.52 8.63
N GLU A 103 -0.80 10.35 7.85
CA GLU A 103 0.67 10.32 7.71
C GLU A 103 1.37 10.64 9.04
N GLU A 104 0.93 11.67 9.76
CA GLU A 104 1.45 11.97 11.10
C GLU A 104 1.20 10.85 12.11
N THR A 105 0.07 10.14 11.98
CA THR A 105 -0.27 8.99 12.82
C THR A 105 0.62 7.79 12.52
N SER A 106 0.81 7.46 11.25
CA SER A 106 1.73 6.39 10.82
C SER A 106 3.17 6.68 11.28
N ALA A 107 3.62 7.93 11.18
CA ALA A 107 4.96 8.32 11.64
C ALA A 107 5.14 8.26 13.16
N THR A 108 4.07 8.48 13.93
CA THR A 108 4.14 8.53 15.41
C THR A 108 3.85 7.18 16.06
N ALA A 109 2.98 6.37 15.46
CA ALA A 109 2.44 5.15 16.08
C ALA A 109 2.40 3.93 15.13
N GLY A 110 2.73 4.10 13.85
CA GLY A 110 2.63 3.03 12.83
C GLY A 110 3.83 2.08 12.78
N VAL A 111 4.98 2.48 13.31
CA VAL A 111 6.19 1.64 13.34
C VAL A 111 6.31 0.96 14.71
N LEU A 112 6.59 -0.34 14.73
CA LEU A 112 6.91 -1.04 15.99
C LEU A 112 8.13 -0.37 16.65
N ALA A 113 8.02 -0.07 17.94
CA ALA A 113 9.03 0.70 18.67
C ALA A 113 9.27 2.13 18.14
N ALA A 114 8.28 2.73 17.44
CA ALA A 114 8.31 4.14 17.04
C ALA A 114 8.50 5.07 18.25
N THR A 115 7.95 4.68 19.41
CA THR A 115 8.05 5.47 20.63
C THR A 115 8.75 4.70 21.74
N LEU A 116 9.45 5.42 22.60
CA LEU A 116 10.07 4.83 23.80
C LEU A 116 9.04 4.16 24.71
N VAL A 117 7.76 4.53 24.61
CA VAL A 117 6.66 3.92 25.37
C VAL A 117 6.46 2.46 24.98
N ASP A 118 6.66 2.12 23.70
CA ASP A 118 6.51 0.75 23.20
C ASP A 118 7.58 -0.18 23.76
N LEU A 119 8.78 0.36 24.07
CA LEU A 119 9.89 -0.38 24.68
C LEU A 119 9.82 -0.36 26.22
N PHE A 120 9.37 0.75 26.80
CA PHE A 120 9.32 0.98 28.24
C PHE A 120 7.92 1.48 28.66
N PRO A 121 6.99 0.57 28.99
CA PRO A 121 5.61 0.93 29.35
C PRO A 121 5.49 1.90 30.52
N ALA A 122 6.48 1.92 31.43
CA ALA A 122 6.52 2.84 32.57
C ALA A 122 6.48 4.33 32.16
N LEU A 123 6.92 4.65 30.94
CA LEU A 123 6.94 6.04 30.42
C LEU A 123 5.54 6.62 30.21
N VAL A 124 4.47 5.82 30.19
CA VAL A 124 3.07 6.30 30.13
C VAL A 124 2.73 7.22 31.30
N HIS A 125 3.30 6.96 32.48
CA HIS A 125 2.99 7.68 33.71
C HIS A 125 3.73 9.03 33.85
N ILE A 126 4.63 9.36 32.92
CA ILE A 126 5.37 10.63 32.98
C ILE A 126 4.39 11.82 32.82
N PRO A 127 4.48 12.84 33.70
CA PRO A 127 3.67 14.05 33.59
C PRO A 127 3.95 14.80 32.27
N THR A 128 2.93 15.40 31.68
CA THR A 128 3.05 16.12 30.39
C THR A 128 4.00 17.31 30.45
N TRP A 129 4.23 17.91 31.61
CA TRP A 129 5.11 19.06 31.79
C TRP A 129 6.61 18.70 31.81
N MET A 130 6.97 17.43 32.05
CA MET A 130 8.36 17.00 32.24
C MET A 130 9.19 17.15 30.94
N PRO A 131 10.46 17.60 31.03
CA PRO A 131 11.38 17.56 29.88
C PRO A 131 11.54 16.11 29.40
N GLY A 132 11.36 15.87 28.09
CA GLY A 132 11.34 14.53 27.50
C GLY A 132 9.94 13.94 27.26
N ALA A 133 8.87 14.52 27.82
CA ALA A 133 7.48 14.10 27.56
C ALA A 133 6.93 14.58 26.19
N GLY A 134 7.81 14.89 25.22
CA GLY A 134 7.45 15.40 23.90
C GLY A 134 6.56 14.44 23.10
N PHE A 135 6.85 13.14 23.18
CA PHE A 135 6.02 12.08 22.57
C PHE A 135 4.58 12.13 23.09
N LYS A 136 4.39 12.34 24.41
CA LYS A 136 3.06 12.38 25.05
C LYS A 136 2.28 13.61 24.63
N ARG A 137 2.93 14.78 24.52
CA ARG A 137 2.32 16.02 24.02
C ARG A 137 1.87 15.87 22.57
N ARG A 138 2.75 15.33 21.71
CA ARG A 138 2.46 15.07 20.31
C ARG A 138 1.31 14.08 20.14
N ALA A 139 1.30 12.98 20.89
CA ALA A 139 0.23 12.00 20.88
C ALA A 139 -1.12 12.59 21.32
N LEU A 140 -1.15 13.46 22.35
CA LEU A 140 -2.37 14.14 22.79
C LEU A 140 -2.91 15.13 21.75
N GLN A 141 -2.04 15.88 21.09
CA GLN A 141 -2.42 16.79 20.01
C GLN A 141 -2.96 16.01 18.81
N LEU A 142 -2.24 14.98 18.38
CA LEU A 142 -2.63 14.11 17.28
C LEU A 142 -3.95 13.40 17.57
N ARG A 143 -4.18 12.91 18.79
CA ARG A 143 -5.45 12.30 19.20
C ARG A 143 -6.64 13.23 18.96
N LYS A 144 -6.48 14.54 19.21
CA LYS A 144 -7.55 15.53 18.96
C LYS A 144 -7.82 15.69 17.46
N GLN A 145 -6.77 15.75 16.64
CA GLN A 145 -6.89 15.84 15.19
C GLN A 145 -7.51 14.55 14.60
N LEU A 146 -7.06 13.39 15.08
CA LEU A 146 -7.53 12.08 14.65
C LEU A 146 -9.03 11.91 14.92
N ARG A 147 -9.52 12.27 16.11
CA ARG A 147 -10.97 12.25 16.39
C ARG A 147 -11.75 13.10 15.40
N GLN A 148 -11.29 14.30 15.08
CA GLN A 148 -11.99 15.17 14.12
C GLN A 148 -12.07 14.52 12.73
N VAL A 149 -10.96 14.00 12.21
CA VAL A 149 -10.96 13.39 10.87
C VAL A 149 -11.73 12.08 10.80
N ILE A 150 -11.97 11.40 11.92
CA ILE A 150 -12.84 10.22 12.01
C ILE A 150 -14.32 10.62 12.15
N ASP A 151 -14.62 11.60 13.02
CA ASP A 151 -15.98 12.03 13.31
C ASP A 151 -16.63 12.76 12.12
N ASP A 152 -15.90 13.64 11.45
CA ASP A 152 -16.41 14.46 10.34
C ASP A 152 -17.06 13.62 9.21
N PRO A 153 -16.38 12.62 8.61
CA PRO A 153 -16.97 11.80 7.56
C PRO A 153 -18.11 10.91 8.09
N PHE A 154 -18.01 10.38 9.31
CA PHE A 154 -19.07 9.58 9.91
C PHE A 154 -20.36 10.40 10.11
N GLN A 155 -20.24 11.61 10.65
CA GLN A 155 -21.39 12.51 10.85
C GLN A 155 -21.99 12.94 9.51
N LYS A 156 -21.18 13.13 8.48
CA LYS A 156 -21.67 13.41 7.13
C LYS A 156 -22.54 12.25 6.62
N VAL A 157 -22.10 11.00 6.75
CA VAL A 157 -22.89 9.83 6.36
C VAL A 157 -24.20 9.74 7.16
N LYS A 158 -24.17 9.99 8.47
CA LYS A 158 -25.40 10.03 9.30
C LYS A 158 -26.41 11.07 8.80
N ARG A 159 -25.94 12.27 8.42
CA ARG A 159 -26.81 13.33 7.86
C ARG A 159 -27.40 12.91 6.52
N GLU A 160 -26.60 12.34 5.64
CA GLU A 160 -27.06 11.87 4.33
C GLU A 160 -28.04 10.69 4.45
N LEU A 161 -27.88 9.84 5.47
CA LEU A 161 -28.83 8.78 5.78
C LEU A 161 -30.18 9.34 6.23
N ALA A 162 -30.18 10.36 7.09
CA ALA A 162 -31.40 11.01 7.55
C ALA A 162 -32.19 11.69 6.42
N VAL A 163 -31.50 12.21 5.41
CA VAL A 163 -32.10 12.83 4.21
C VAL A 163 -32.45 11.80 3.13
N GLY A 164 -31.97 10.56 3.26
CA GLY A 164 -32.21 9.48 2.29
C GLY A 164 -31.30 9.55 1.04
N THR A 165 -30.26 10.38 1.06
CA THR A 165 -29.32 10.57 -0.08
C THR A 165 -28.00 9.82 0.08
N ALA A 166 -27.80 9.09 1.18
CA ALA A 166 -26.55 8.39 1.44
C ALA A 166 -26.24 7.30 0.40
N GLN A 167 -25.04 7.39 -0.17
CA GLN A 167 -24.47 6.35 -1.04
C GLN A 167 -24.21 5.07 -0.23
N LYS A 168 -24.26 3.92 -0.90
CA LYS A 168 -23.90 2.63 -0.30
C LYS A 168 -22.40 2.61 0.00
N SER A 169 -22.05 2.39 1.26
CA SER A 169 -20.67 2.36 1.78
C SER A 169 -20.60 1.44 2.98
N PHE A 170 -19.39 1.17 3.48
CA PHE A 170 -19.19 0.38 4.71
C PHE A 170 -19.99 0.98 5.87
N VAL A 171 -19.79 2.27 6.18
CA VAL A 171 -20.48 2.94 7.28
C VAL A 171 -21.99 3.00 7.04
N SER A 172 -22.45 3.32 5.83
CA SER A 172 -23.89 3.41 5.58
C SER A 172 -24.58 2.05 5.62
N SER A 173 -23.89 0.98 5.27
CA SER A 173 -24.41 -0.39 5.36
C SER A 173 -24.57 -0.83 6.82
N LEU A 174 -23.56 -0.55 7.67
CA LEU A 174 -23.63 -0.87 9.10
C LEU A 174 -24.69 -0.03 9.84
N LEU A 175 -24.82 1.26 9.50
CA LEU A 175 -25.85 2.11 10.11
C LEU A 175 -27.28 1.74 9.67
N ARG A 176 -27.44 1.08 8.51
CA ARG A 176 -28.74 0.60 8.00
C ARG A 176 -29.14 -0.77 8.54
N ASP A 177 -28.29 -1.42 9.33
CA ASP A 177 -28.60 -2.73 9.90
C ASP A 177 -29.90 -2.67 10.72
N PRO A 178 -30.95 -3.42 10.31
CA PRO A 178 -32.22 -3.44 11.01
C PRO A 178 -32.17 -4.21 12.33
N ASP A 179 -31.22 -5.14 12.51
CA ASP A 179 -31.08 -5.93 13.73
C ASP A 179 -29.89 -5.46 14.56
N ARG A 180 -30.17 -4.52 15.47
CA ARG A 180 -29.16 -3.97 16.38
C ARG A 180 -29.00 -4.74 17.69
N SER A 181 -29.67 -5.89 17.84
CA SER A 181 -29.72 -6.61 19.12
C SER A 181 -28.37 -7.16 19.58
N HIS A 182 -27.45 -7.40 18.65
CA HIS A 182 -26.11 -7.93 18.90
C HIS A 182 -25.04 -6.85 19.08
N TRP A 183 -25.38 -5.57 18.90
CA TRP A 183 -24.43 -4.47 18.93
C TRP A 183 -24.19 -3.97 20.37
N PRO A 184 -22.95 -3.58 20.71
CA PRO A 184 -22.65 -2.95 22.00
C PRO A 184 -23.31 -1.57 22.11
N GLU A 185 -23.45 -1.05 23.33
CA GLU A 185 -24.00 0.31 23.56
C GLU A 185 -23.23 1.39 22.78
N ASP A 186 -21.91 1.24 22.68
CA ASP A 186 -21.00 2.15 21.98
C ASP A 186 -20.75 1.77 20.50
N TYR A 187 -21.71 1.11 19.84
CA TYR A 187 -21.55 0.62 18.46
C TYR A 187 -21.10 1.70 17.46
N GLU A 188 -21.49 2.96 17.66
CA GLU A 188 -21.06 4.05 16.78
C GLU A 188 -19.54 4.29 16.86
N GLU A 189 -18.95 4.17 18.04
CA GLU A 189 -17.50 4.31 18.22
C GLU A 189 -16.75 3.12 17.58
N GLU A 190 -17.31 1.91 17.67
CA GLU A 190 -16.75 0.73 16.99
C GLU A 190 -16.79 0.87 15.46
N ILE A 191 -17.90 1.37 14.90
CA ILE A 191 -18.01 1.63 13.46
C ILE A 191 -17.01 2.70 13.02
N LYS A 192 -16.90 3.80 13.78
CA LYS A 192 -15.92 4.87 13.52
C LYS A 192 -14.49 4.35 13.57
N GLY A 193 -14.12 3.61 14.62
CA GLY A 193 -12.80 3.03 14.78
C GLY A 193 -12.46 2.08 13.63
N THR A 194 -13.39 1.20 13.27
CA THR A 194 -13.21 0.24 12.18
C THR A 194 -13.07 0.94 10.82
N ALA A 195 -13.89 1.96 10.55
CA ALA A 195 -13.79 2.75 9.32
C ALA A 195 -12.48 3.54 9.24
N ALA A 196 -11.96 4.03 10.37
CA ALA A 196 -10.67 4.69 10.45
C ALA A 196 -9.51 3.73 10.14
N VAL A 197 -9.56 2.51 10.70
CA VAL A 197 -8.57 1.46 10.40
C VAL A 197 -8.64 1.06 8.94
N LEU A 198 -9.85 0.89 8.38
CA LEU A 198 -10.04 0.60 6.96
C LEU A 198 -9.39 1.68 6.07
N TYR A 199 -9.57 2.96 6.41
CA TYR A 199 -8.93 4.06 5.69
C TYR A 199 -7.41 4.05 5.81
N GLY A 200 -6.87 4.02 7.03
CA GLY A 200 -5.43 4.05 7.25
C GLY A 200 -4.70 2.84 6.65
N ALA A 201 -5.23 1.63 6.88
CA ALA A 201 -4.63 0.41 6.35
C ALA A 201 -4.75 0.32 4.82
N GLY A 202 -5.91 0.70 4.27
CA GLY A 202 -6.16 0.65 2.83
C GLY A 202 -5.35 1.68 2.03
N LEU A 203 -5.07 2.84 2.62
CA LEU A 203 -4.37 3.95 1.98
C LEU A 203 -2.92 3.60 1.61
N ASP A 204 -2.09 3.33 2.60
CA ASP A 204 -0.65 3.20 2.36
C ASP A 204 -0.31 1.86 1.70
N THR A 205 -0.90 0.76 2.18
CA THR A 205 -0.57 -0.58 1.69
C THR A 205 -0.94 -0.80 0.22
N SER A 206 -2.13 -0.35 -0.19
CA SER A 206 -2.57 -0.50 -1.58
C SER A 206 -1.78 0.44 -2.50
N ALA A 207 -1.47 1.66 -2.05
CA ALA A 207 -0.66 2.59 -2.82
C ALA A 207 0.74 2.03 -3.10
N ILE A 208 1.37 1.42 -2.09
CA ILE A 208 2.68 0.75 -2.22
C ILE A 208 2.59 -0.37 -3.26
N VAL A 209 1.64 -1.29 -3.14
CA VAL A 209 1.49 -2.42 -4.08
C VAL A 209 1.24 -1.94 -5.51
N LEU A 210 0.38 -0.93 -5.70
CA LEU A 210 0.11 -0.35 -7.02
C LEU A 210 1.34 0.33 -7.61
N SER A 211 2.07 1.10 -6.81
CA SER A 211 3.31 1.73 -7.24
C SER A 211 4.34 0.69 -7.64
N SER A 212 4.49 -0.38 -6.88
CA SER A 212 5.43 -1.45 -7.19
C SER A 212 5.03 -2.27 -8.40
N PHE A 213 3.73 -2.51 -8.60
CA PHE A 213 3.22 -3.09 -9.83
C PHE A 213 3.58 -2.22 -11.04
N LEU A 214 3.30 -0.91 -10.99
CA LEU A 214 3.64 0.02 -12.07
C LEU A 214 5.14 0.02 -12.36
N LEU A 215 5.98 0.05 -11.33
CA LEU A 215 7.43 -0.02 -11.48
C LEU A 215 7.87 -1.35 -12.12
N ALA A 216 7.32 -2.47 -11.67
CA ALA A 216 7.63 -3.78 -12.24
C ALA A 216 7.24 -3.88 -13.71
N MET A 217 6.08 -3.35 -14.11
CA MET A 217 5.63 -3.34 -15.50
C MET A 217 6.51 -2.46 -16.40
N VAL A 218 7.06 -1.35 -15.87
CA VAL A 218 8.01 -0.50 -16.59
C VAL A 218 9.37 -1.19 -16.77
N LEU A 219 9.84 -1.93 -15.75
CA LEU A 219 11.11 -2.64 -15.79
C LEU A 219 11.05 -3.94 -16.62
N HIS A 220 9.87 -4.55 -16.72
CA HIS A 220 9.63 -5.83 -17.41
C HIS A 220 8.51 -5.69 -18.46
N PRO A 221 8.74 -4.92 -19.54
CA PRO A 221 7.71 -4.67 -20.57
C PRO A 221 7.23 -5.94 -21.28
N GLU A 222 8.05 -6.99 -21.32
CA GLU A 222 7.69 -8.31 -21.82
C GLU A 222 6.59 -8.99 -20.99
N VAL A 223 6.67 -8.86 -19.67
CA VAL A 223 5.66 -9.38 -18.73
C VAL A 223 4.38 -8.56 -18.84
N TYR A 224 4.51 -7.23 -18.91
CA TYR A 224 3.38 -6.35 -19.12
C TYR A 224 2.60 -6.70 -20.39
N ARG A 225 3.29 -6.88 -21.53
CA ARG A 225 2.65 -7.22 -22.80
C ARG A 225 1.93 -8.56 -22.73
N GLN A 226 2.55 -9.56 -22.12
CA GLN A 226 1.93 -10.89 -21.97
C GLN A 226 0.68 -10.84 -21.08
N ALA A 227 0.71 -10.04 -20.00
CA ALA A 227 -0.46 -9.85 -19.15
C ALA A 227 -1.59 -9.10 -19.89
N GLN A 228 -1.23 -8.12 -20.72
CA GLN A 228 -2.19 -7.42 -21.57
C GLN A 228 -2.82 -8.36 -22.62
N GLU A 229 -2.02 -9.18 -23.29
CA GLU A 229 -2.52 -10.18 -24.26
C GLU A 229 -3.48 -11.18 -23.62
N GLU A 230 -3.21 -11.64 -22.38
CA GLU A 230 -4.13 -12.49 -21.63
C GLU A 230 -5.45 -11.79 -21.34
N ILE A 231 -5.40 -10.54 -20.85
CA ILE A 231 -6.60 -9.75 -20.55
C ILE A 231 -7.43 -9.54 -21.82
N ASP A 232 -6.80 -9.06 -22.89
CA ASP A 232 -7.44 -8.77 -24.17
C ASP A 232 -8.09 -10.03 -24.76
N GLY A 233 -7.48 -11.21 -24.54
CA GLY A 233 -8.03 -12.50 -24.93
C GLY A 233 -9.30 -12.91 -24.16
N VAL A 234 -9.41 -12.55 -22.88
CA VAL A 234 -10.58 -12.89 -22.05
C VAL A 234 -11.74 -11.93 -22.26
N VAL A 235 -11.46 -10.63 -22.41
CA VAL A 235 -12.51 -9.60 -22.58
C VAL A 235 -12.82 -9.28 -24.04
N GLU A 236 -12.09 -9.91 -24.97
CA GLU A 236 -12.22 -9.77 -26.43
C GLU A 236 -12.16 -8.32 -26.92
N ASN A 237 -11.50 -7.42 -26.19
CA ASN A 237 -11.47 -5.96 -26.44
C ASN A 237 -12.84 -5.26 -26.49
N GLN A 238 -13.91 -5.88 -25.99
CA GLN A 238 -15.27 -5.32 -26.05
C GLN A 238 -15.68 -4.60 -24.76
N ARG A 239 -15.05 -4.95 -23.63
CA ARG A 239 -15.36 -4.40 -22.32
C ARG A 239 -14.13 -4.32 -21.42
N LEU A 240 -14.26 -3.60 -20.32
CA LEU A 240 -13.27 -3.63 -19.24
C LEU A 240 -13.37 -4.96 -18.46
N PRO A 241 -12.25 -5.43 -17.86
CA PRO A 241 -12.26 -6.60 -16.99
C PRO A 241 -13.17 -6.40 -15.77
N GLU A 242 -13.91 -7.44 -15.42
CA GLU A 242 -14.75 -7.49 -14.23
C GLU A 242 -14.19 -8.50 -13.21
N PRO A 243 -14.56 -8.41 -11.91
CA PRO A 243 -14.07 -9.34 -10.90
C PRO A 243 -14.33 -10.82 -11.20
N GLN A 244 -15.36 -11.12 -12.00
CA GLN A 244 -15.74 -12.47 -12.41
C GLN A 244 -14.72 -13.10 -13.37
N ASP A 245 -13.96 -12.29 -14.11
CA ASP A 245 -12.98 -12.76 -15.09
C ASP A 245 -11.69 -13.25 -14.44
N ARG A 246 -11.49 -12.98 -13.14
CA ARG A 246 -10.24 -13.27 -12.44
C ARG A 246 -9.83 -14.74 -12.51
N SER A 247 -10.78 -15.67 -12.51
CA SER A 247 -10.49 -17.11 -12.67
C SER A 247 -9.90 -17.47 -14.03
N SER A 248 -10.15 -16.64 -15.05
CA SER A 248 -9.69 -16.82 -16.43
C SER A 248 -8.38 -16.09 -16.72
N LEU A 249 -7.76 -15.44 -15.72
CA LEU A 249 -6.53 -14.65 -15.85
C LEU A 249 -5.37 -15.24 -15.01
N PRO A 250 -4.93 -16.49 -15.28
CA PRO A 250 -3.93 -17.18 -14.47
C PRO A 250 -2.53 -16.53 -14.53
N PHE A 251 -2.14 -15.93 -15.66
CA PHE A 251 -0.86 -15.25 -15.78
C PHE A 251 -0.85 -13.93 -15.00
N LEU A 252 -1.92 -13.13 -15.11
CA LEU A 252 -2.07 -11.92 -14.29
C LEU A 252 -2.02 -12.25 -12.79
N GLU A 253 -2.66 -13.33 -12.36
CA GLU A 253 -2.61 -13.77 -10.95
C GLU A 253 -1.18 -14.14 -10.52
N CYS A 254 -0.37 -14.74 -11.41
CA CYS A 254 1.05 -14.97 -11.15
C CYS A 254 1.84 -13.67 -11.02
N VAL A 255 1.59 -12.68 -11.88
CA VAL A 255 2.22 -11.35 -11.82
C VAL A 255 1.89 -10.66 -10.50
N LEU A 256 0.63 -10.66 -10.08
CA LEU A 256 0.20 -10.06 -8.82
C LEU A 256 0.89 -10.73 -7.62
N LYS A 257 0.91 -12.07 -7.58
CA LYS A 257 1.62 -12.83 -6.54
C LYS A 257 3.09 -12.47 -6.46
N GLU A 258 3.74 -12.27 -7.61
CA GLU A 258 5.14 -11.91 -7.67
C GLU A 258 5.38 -10.47 -7.18
N VAL A 259 4.50 -9.52 -7.50
CA VAL A 259 4.54 -8.15 -6.94
C VAL A 259 4.42 -8.19 -5.41
N TYR A 260 3.46 -8.94 -4.87
CA TYR A 260 3.35 -9.12 -3.41
C TYR A 260 4.59 -9.78 -2.78
N ARG A 261 5.24 -10.69 -3.51
CA ARG A 261 6.49 -11.33 -3.07
C ARG A 261 7.65 -10.33 -3.00
N TYR A 262 7.73 -9.38 -3.95
CA TYR A 262 8.76 -8.34 -3.96
C TYR A 262 8.60 -7.37 -2.78
N GLU A 263 7.39 -6.92 -2.48
CA GLU A 263 7.14 -5.99 -1.36
C GLU A 263 7.59 -6.54 -0.01
N ARG A 264 7.43 -7.85 0.21
CA ARG A 264 7.86 -8.49 1.46
C ARG A 264 9.40 -8.51 1.61
N ARG A 265 10.16 -8.29 0.53
CA ARG A 265 11.63 -8.31 0.54
C ARG A 265 12.24 -6.93 0.78
N THR A 266 11.50 -5.87 0.50
CA THR A 266 11.94 -4.47 0.63
C THR A 266 11.49 -3.79 1.91
N ALA A 267 10.58 -4.42 2.67
CA ALA A 267 10.08 -3.96 3.97
C ALA A 267 10.96 -4.39 5.15
#